data_AF-A0A246FJT5-F1
#
_entry.id   AF-A0A246FJT5-F1
#
_cell.length_a   1.000
_cell.length_b   1.000
_cell.length_c   1.000
_cell.angle_alpha   90.00
_cell.angle_beta   90.00
_cell.angle_gamma   90.00
#
_symmetry.space_group_name_H-M   'P 1'
#
loop_
_entity.id
_entity.type
_entity.pdbx_description
1 polymer ?
#
loop_
_entity_poly.entity_id
_entity_poly.type
_entity_poly.pdbx_seq_one_letter_code
_entity_poly.pdbx_strand_id
1 'polypeptide(L)'
;MAKFLLILLVIWLVTRYILPVVMRLVVGMLVKKQAQKFGQQFGQNPFAQPPRPEPRAASSSSSRTASGEVHVDYVPPQDPGKPQEFKGGEYVDFEEVK
;
A
#
# COMPACT_ATOMS: atom_id res chain seq x y z
N MET A 1 -39.77 28.92 -22.89
CA MET A 1 -38.30 29.08 -23.06
C MET A 1 -37.54 29.01 -21.73
N ALA A 2 -37.88 29.78 -20.69
CA ALA A 2 -37.14 29.78 -19.41
C ALA A 2 -36.99 28.41 -18.72
N LYS A 3 -38.03 27.57 -18.75
CA LYS A 3 -38.00 26.19 -18.23
C LYS A 3 -36.91 25.32 -18.86
N PHE A 4 -36.63 25.50 -20.16
CA PHE A 4 -35.57 24.76 -20.85
C PHE A 4 -34.18 25.16 -20.32
N LEU A 5 -33.95 26.47 -20.13
CA LEU A 5 -32.70 26.99 -19.57
C LEU A 5 -32.50 26.55 -18.12
N LEU A 6 -33.57 26.52 -17.32
CA LEU A 6 -33.52 26.03 -15.95
C LEU A 6 -33.15 24.54 -15.88
N ILE A 7 -33.76 23.70 -16.72
CA ILE A 7 -33.44 22.27 -16.78
C ILE A 7 -31.98 22.08 -17.20
N LEU A 8 -31.52 22.82 -18.22
CA LEU A 8 -30.14 22.74 -18.70
C LEU A 8 -29.13 23.20 -17.63
N LEU A 9 -29.43 24.26 -16.89
CA LEU A 9 -28.63 24.74 -15.76
C LEU A 9 -28.52 23.68 -14.66
N VAL A 10 -29.64 23.04 -14.31
CA VAL A 10 -29.67 21.98 -13.28
C VAL A 10 -28.86 20.78 -13.75
N ILE A 11 -29.02 20.33 -15.00
CA ILE A 11 -28.22 19.23 -15.56
C ILE A 11 -26.73 19.58 -15.56
N TRP A 12 -26.37 20.82 -15.91
CA TRP A 12 -24.98 21.27 -15.91
C TRP A 12 -24.38 21.26 -14.50
N LEU A 13 -25.10 21.79 -13.50
CA LEU A 13 -24.69 21.76 -12.10
C LEU A 13 -24.55 20.31 -11.59
N VAL A 14 -25.55 19.48 -11.85
CA VAL A 14 -25.56 18.06 -11.46
C VAL A 14 -24.36 17.36 -12.05
N THR A 15 -24.12 17.50 -13.35
CA THR A 15 -22.99 16.86 -14.02
C THR A 15 -21.66 17.42 -13.48
N ARG A 16 -21.56 18.73 -13.21
CA ARG A 16 -20.33 19.34 -12.70
C ARG A 16 -19.93 18.86 -11.30
N TYR A 17 -20.90 18.57 -10.44
CA TYR A 17 -20.66 18.23 -9.03
C TYR A 17 -20.84 16.74 -8.69
N ILE A 18 -21.77 16.04 -9.34
CA ILE A 18 -22.08 14.63 -9.05
C ILE A 18 -21.18 13.69 -9.86
N LEU A 19 -20.83 14.05 -11.10
CA LEU A 19 -19.96 13.24 -11.95
C LEU A 19 -18.59 12.91 -11.32
N PRO A 20 -17.83 13.86 -10.70
CA PRO A 20 -16.55 13.51 -10.07
C PRO A 20 -16.71 12.59 -8.87
N VAL A 21 -17.82 12.68 -8.14
CA VAL A 21 -18.09 11.81 -6.98
C VAL A 21 -18.41 10.39 -7.44
N VAL A 22 -19.29 10.26 -8.44
CA VAL A 22 -19.64 8.96 -9.02
C VAL A 22 -18.41 8.29 -9.64
N MET A 23 -17.57 9.05 -10.37
CA MET A 23 -16.29 8.55 -10.91
C MET A 23 -15.40 7.96 -9.82
N ARG A 24 -15.20 8.66 -8.70
CA ARG A 24 -14.39 8.16 -7.57
C ARG A 24 -14.97 6.88 -6.97
N LEU A 25 -16.28 6.79 -6.85
CA LEU A 25 -16.95 5.59 -6.31
C LEU A 25 -16.81 4.39 -7.26
N VAL A 26 -17.07 4.59 -8.56
CA VAL A 26 -16.95 3.53 -9.58
C VAL A 26 -15.51 3.05 -9.67
N VAL A 27 -14.54 3.96 -9.78
CA VAL A 27 -13.12 3.60 -9.81
C VAL A 27 -12.73 2.86 -8.53
N GLY A 28 -13.13 3.34 -7.35
CA GLY A 28 -12.86 2.65 -6.09
C GLY A 28 -13.44 1.23 -6.04
N MET A 29 -14.65 1.03 -6.56
CA MET A 29 -15.26 -0.30 -6.63
C MET A 29 -14.56 -1.22 -7.63
N LEU A 30 -14.17 -0.70 -8.80
CA LEU A 30 -13.44 -1.46 -9.81
C LEU A 30 -12.04 -1.83 -9.35
N VAL A 31 -11.31 -0.90 -8.75
CA VAL A 31 -9.97 -1.13 -8.19
C VAL A 31 -10.04 -2.16 -7.07
N LYS A 32 -11.02 -2.09 -6.16
CA LYS A 32 -11.17 -3.12 -5.11
C LYS A 32 -11.38 -4.52 -5.69
N LYS A 33 -12.25 -4.66 -6.69
CA LYS A 33 -12.49 -5.95 -7.36
C LYS A 33 -11.25 -6.46 -8.11
N GLN A 34 -10.49 -5.57 -8.72
CA GLN A 34 -9.24 -5.92 -9.40
C GLN A 34 -8.15 -6.26 -8.39
N ALA A 35 -7.92 -5.45 -7.36
CA ALA A 35 -6.95 -5.68 -6.30
C ALA A 35 -7.23 -6.98 -5.52
N GLN A 36 -8.49 -7.38 -5.35
CA GLN A 36 -8.81 -8.68 -4.74
C GLN A 36 -8.41 -9.86 -5.63
N LYS A 37 -8.52 -9.73 -6.96
CA LYS A 37 -8.12 -10.78 -7.92
C LYS A 37 -6.61 -10.79 -8.18
N PHE A 38 -6.01 -9.62 -8.33
CA PHE A 38 -4.57 -9.44 -8.54
C PHE A 38 -3.77 -9.59 -7.25
N GLY A 39 -4.31 -9.23 -6.09
CA GLY A 39 -3.68 -9.46 -4.79
C GLY A 39 -3.59 -10.93 -4.41
N GLN A 40 -4.39 -11.82 -4.99
CA GLN A 40 -4.18 -13.28 -4.86
C GLN A 40 -3.09 -13.80 -5.82
N GLN A 41 -2.86 -13.11 -6.95
CA GLN A 41 -1.87 -13.50 -7.95
C GLN A 41 -0.49 -12.84 -7.77
N PHE A 42 -0.45 -11.68 -7.09
CA PHE A 42 0.75 -10.89 -6.77
C PHE A 42 0.97 -10.74 -5.26
N GLY A 43 0.10 -11.32 -4.41
CA GLY A 43 0.24 -11.31 -2.94
C GLY A 43 1.33 -12.25 -2.41
N GLN A 44 1.95 -13.06 -3.26
CA GLN A 44 3.30 -13.53 -3.00
C GLN A 44 4.26 -12.44 -3.45
N ASN A 45 4.72 -11.64 -2.49
CA ASN A 45 5.99 -10.94 -2.62
C ASN A 45 7.00 -11.94 -3.24
N PRO A 46 7.61 -11.67 -4.41
CA PRO A 46 8.65 -12.54 -4.96
C PRO A 46 9.91 -12.64 -4.07
N PHE A 47 9.94 -11.91 -2.94
CA PHE A 47 10.95 -11.97 -1.89
C PHE A 47 10.47 -12.65 -0.59
N ALA A 48 9.22 -13.09 -0.50
CA ALA A 48 8.76 -13.90 0.64
C ALA A 48 9.17 -15.36 0.41
N GLN A 49 10.26 -15.78 1.06
CA GLN A 49 10.70 -17.17 1.11
C GLN A 49 9.55 -18.12 1.52
N PRO A 50 9.48 -19.34 0.96
CA PRO A 50 8.41 -20.28 1.26
C PRO A 50 8.47 -20.71 2.73
N PRO A 51 7.32 -20.83 3.42
CA PRO A 51 7.29 -21.34 4.78
C PRO A 51 7.62 -22.83 4.76
N ARG A 52 8.73 -23.21 5.40
CA ARG A 52 9.05 -24.59 5.75
C ARG A 52 8.38 -24.93 7.08
N PRO A 53 7.52 -25.96 7.16
CA PRO A 53 7.12 -26.53 8.43
C PRO A 53 7.70 -27.94 8.58
N GLU A 54 8.58 -28.10 9.57
CA GLU A 54 8.86 -29.38 10.25
C GLU A 54 8.59 -29.17 11.77
N PRO A 55 8.39 -30.25 12.57
CA PRO A 55 7.05 -30.63 13.01
C PRO A 55 6.73 -30.31 14.49
N ARG A 56 5.42 -30.15 14.74
CA ARG A 56 4.65 -30.45 15.97
C ARG A 56 5.24 -30.04 17.33
N ALA A 57 4.57 -29.10 17.99
CA ALA A 57 4.15 -29.28 19.38
C ALA A 57 2.87 -28.48 19.65
N ALA A 58 1.96 -29.09 20.41
CA ALA A 58 0.59 -28.66 20.64
C ALA A 58 0.50 -27.43 21.56
N SER A 59 -0.46 -26.54 21.33
CA SER A 59 -1.67 -26.42 22.16
C SER A 59 -2.44 -25.13 21.88
N SER A 60 -3.75 -25.33 21.77
CA SER A 60 -4.85 -24.38 21.71
C SER A 60 -4.77 -23.20 22.70
N SER A 61 -5.05 -21.97 22.25
CA SER A 61 -6.30 -21.29 22.59
C SER A 61 -6.33 -19.83 22.09
N SER A 62 -7.42 -19.53 21.40
CA SER A 62 -8.04 -18.22 21.17
C SER A 62 -7.60 -17.08 22.10
N SER A 63 -7.04 -16.02 21.53
CA SER A 63 -7.52 -14.66 21.84
C SER A 63 -7.34 -13.73 20.65
N ARG A 64 -8.36 -12.90 20.44
CA ARG A 64 -8.45 -11.89 19.39
C ARG A 64 -7.51 -10.75 19.77
N THR A 65 -6.42 -10.57 19.03
CA THR A 65 -5.49 -9.46 19.27
C THR A 65 -5.63 -8.43 18.16
N ALA A 66 -5.65 -7.17 18.59
CA ALA A 66 -6.14 -6.00 17.88
C ALA A 66 -5.45 -5.73 16.53
N SER A 67 -6.22 -5.17 15.59
CA SER A 67 -5.73 -4.64 14.32
C SER A 67 -4.80 -3.44 14.56
N GLY A 68 -3.50 -3.68 14.71
CA GLY A 68 -2.52 -2.60 14.82
C GLY A 68 -1.18 -2.96 15.46
N GLU A 69 -1.01 -4.14 16.03
CA GLU A 69 0.22 -4.49 16.73
C GLU A 69 1.11 -5.41 15.86
N VAL A 70 2.28 -4.90 15.47
CA VAL A 70 3.29 -5.68 14.74
C VAL A 70 4.12 -6.43 15.78
N HIS A 71 3.86 -7.73 15.90
CA HIS A 71 4.66 -8.60 16.76
C HIS A 71 5.95 -9.01 16.02
N VAL A 72 7.10 -8.73 16.62
CA VAL A 72 8.41 -9.14 16.09
C VAL A 72 8.86 -10.36 16.88
N ASP A 73 8.69 -11.54 16.30
CA ASP A 73 8.96 -12.81 16.99
C ASP A 73 10.45 -13.07 17.23
N TYR A 74 11.34 -12.35 16.53
CA TYR A 74 12.78 -12.53 16.70
C TYR A 74 13.55 -11.27 16.30
N VAL A 75 14.31 -10.73 17.25
CA VAL A 75 15.33 -9.71 17.00
C VAL A 75 16.69 -10.40 17.11
N PRO A 76 17.46 -10.53 16.02
CA PRO A 76 18.78 -11.14 16.10
C PRO A 76 19.69 -10.30 17.01
N PRO A 77 20.55 -10.94 17.82
CA PRO A 77 21.50 -10.23 18.65
C PRO A 77 22.41 -9.37 17.77
N GLN A 78 22.49 -8.07 18.05
CA GLN A 78 23.44 -7.20 17.38
C GLN A 78 24.83 -7.53 17.93
N ASP A 79 25.71 -8.06 17.08
CA ASP A 79 27.12 -8.23 17.42
C ASP A 79 27.68 -6.85 17.83
N PRO A 80 28.32 -6.72 19.01
CA PRO A 80 28.81 -5.43 19.53
C PRO A 80 30.05 -4.88 18.79
N GLY A 81 30.28 -5.28 17.53
CA GLY A 81 31.57 -5.19 16.86
C GLY A 81 31.62 -4.48 15.51
N LYS A 82 30.62 -3.66 15.13
CA LYS A 82 30.72 -2.88 13.88
C LYS A 82 30.98 -1.40 14.19
N PRO A 83 32.17 -0.86 13.86
CA PRO A 83 32.41 0.57 14.00
C PRO A 83 31.45 1.35 13.08
N GLN A 84 30.88 2.41 13.64
CA GLN A 84 29.81 3.23 13.06
C GLN A 84 30.28 4.19 11.95
N GLU A 85 31.53 4.05 11.49
CA GLU A 85 32.11 4.94 10.50
C GLU A 85 32.07 4.31 9.11
N PHE A 86 31.02 4.62 8.38
CA PHE A 86 31.02 4.52 6.93
C PHE A 86 32.08 5.50 6.38
N LYS A 87 33.24 4.98 5.97
CA LYS A 87 34.22 5.76 5.21
C LYS A 87 33.78 5.86 3.75
N GLY A 88 32.83 6.73 3.48
CA GLY A 88 32.45 7.12 2.12
C GLY A 88 33.67 7.72 1.40
N GLY A 89 33.90 7.33 0.15
CA GLY A 89 34.98 7.87 -0.68
C GLY A 89 34.80 9.36 -0.98
N GLU A 90 35.85 10.00 -1.49
CA GLU A 90 35.81 11.41 -1.89
C GLU A 90 34.86 11.59 -3.08
N TYR A 91 33.88 12.47 -2.91
CA TYR A 91 33.01 12.92 -4.00
C TYR A 91 33.77 13.96 -4.82
N VAL A 92 33.90 13.73 -6.12
CA VAL A 92 34.47 14.70 -7.05
C VAL A 92 33.34 15.56 -7.57
N ASP A 93 33.33 16.84 -7.20
CA ASP A 93 32.42 17.83 -7.76
C ASP A 93 32.80 18.07 -9.23
N PHE A 94 31.89 17.75 -10.15
CA PHE A 94 32.06 18.11 -11.55
C PHE A 94 31.49 19.51 -11.79
N GLU A 95 32.36 20.45 -12.13
CA GLU A 95 31.97 21.75 -12.64
C GLU A 95 31.40 21.55 -14.06
N GLU A 96 30.10 21.73 -14.21
CA GLU A 96 29.41 21.63 -15.50
C GLU A 96 29.89 22.77 -16.42
N VAL A 97 30.73 22.44 -17.41
CA VAL A 97 31.17 23.42 -18.41
C VAL A 97 30.00 23.74 -19.33
N LYS A 98 29.56 25.00 -19.29
CA LYS A 98 28.43 25.56 -20.04
C LYS A 98 28.76 25.87 -21.50
#